data_AF-A0A6H5H4C9-F1
#
_entry.id   AF-A0A6H5H4C9-F1
#
_cell.length_a   1.000
_cell.length_b   1.000
_cell.length_c   1.000
_cell.angle_alpha   90.00
_cell.angle_beta   90.00
_cell.angle_gamma   90.00
#
_symmetry.space_group_name_H-M   'P 1'
#
loop_
_entity.id
_entity.type
_entity.pdbx_description
1 polymer ?
#
loop_
_entity_poly.entity_id
_entity_poly.type
_entity_poly.pdbx_seq_one_letter_code
_entity_poly.pdbx_strand_id
1 'polypeptide(L)'
;VVVELELPFPWSASILKNAGAFRLRTVDGCVVRPEYPYSNEKCTNHFEFSEDLCRLLEASIEKADRKLWAELRKKGEERDELVERAETSAHEKDDFVAVVMAALPDLAATRGVYSAPALKERYLTMHRVASRVGFLPEGGGSLPSMLIGFIKAILIITPANPIPCHELLNEPFDPAELDNFEILQRAQFYMDKGDWYMVLSYLNLLKGASRAVSSNFINELRLYLETKAIADSLMCHAAARFLAF
;
A
#
# COMPACT_ATOMS: atom_id res chain seq x y z
N VAL A 1 22.28 -5.10 -23.56
CA VAL A 1 22.67 -3.78 -23.02
C VAL A 1 22.04 -3.71 -21.65
N VAL A 2 22.85 -3.88 -20.61
CA VAL A 2 22.40 -3.81 -19.22
C VAL A 2 22.14 -2.34 -18.93
N VAL A 3 20.88 -1.97 -18.74
CA VAL A 3 20.53 -0.65 -18.22
C VAL A 3 20.37 -0.83 -16.72
N GLU A 4 21.46 -0.61 -16.00
CA GLU A 4 21.41 -0.33 -14.56
C GLU A 4 20.57 0.94 -14.38
N LEU A 5 19.33 0.77 -13.95
CA LEU A 5 18.53 1.83 -13.37
C LEU A 5 19.03 2.05 -11.94
N GLU A 6 19.97 2.99 -11.78
CA GLU A 6 20.33 3.55 -10.48
C GLU A 6 19.08 4.16 -9.82
N LEU A 7 18.50 3.43 -8.88
CA LEU A 7 17.50 3.96 -7.95
C LEU A 7 18.23 4.78 -6.86
N PRO A 8 17.86 6.04 -6.61
CA PRO A 8 18.58 6.91 -5.68
C PRO A 8 18.07 6.69 -4.24
N PHE A 9 18.32 5.50 -3.66
CA PHE A 9 18.07 5.25 -2.24
C PHE A 9 19.28 4.60 -1.58
N PRO A 10 20.01 5.31 -0.68
CA PRO A 10 21.30 4.86 -0.17
C PRO A 10 21.25 3.79 0.93
N TRP A 11 20.09 3.19 1.25
CA TRP A 11 19.92 2.38 2.48
C TRP A 11 19.51 0.91 2.25
N SER A 12 20.11 0.19 1.29
CA SER A 12 19.78 -1.25 1.10
C SER A 12 20.89 -2.26 1.46
N ALA A 13 22.13 -1.83 1.71
CA ALA A 13 23.23 -2.79 1.91
C ALA A 13 23.42 -3.30 3.36
N SER A 14 22.87 -2.59 4.36
CA SER A 14 23.21 -2.85 5.78
C SER A 14 22.22 -3.73 6.53
N ILE A 15 21.01 -3.97 5.99
CA ILE A 15 19.91 -4.64 6.71
C ILE A 15 19.85 -6.16 6.41
N LEU A 16 20.56 -6.65 5.39
CA LEU A 16 20.45 -8.05 4.93
C LEU A 16 21.45 -9.05 5.51
N LYS A 17 22.12 -8.76 6.64
CA LYS A 17 23.06 -9.72 7.25
C LYS A 17 22.52 -10.53 8.45
N ASN A 18 21.32 -10.22 8.97
CA ASN A 18 20.80 -10.86 10.19
C ASN A 18 19.43 -11.56 10.08
N ALA A 19 18.84 -11.70 8.90
CA ALA A 19 17.61 -12.48 8.75
C ALA A 19 17.95 -13.94 8.39
N GLY A 20 17.80 -14.81 9.38
CA GLY A 20 17.97 -16.26 9.23
C GLY A 20 17.15 -16.84 8.08
N ALA A 21 17.74 -17.83 7.43
CA ALA A 21 17.18 -18.56 6.30
C ALA A 21 15.79 -19.11 6.62
N PHE A 22 14.76 -18.64 5.90
CA PHE A 22 13.45 -19.27 5.88
C PHE A 22 13.24 -19.92 4.50
N ARG A 23 13.42 -21.24 4.47
CA ARG A 23 13.21 -22.10 3.31
C ARG A 23 11.81 -22.70 3.44
N LEU A 24 10.86 -22.29 2.59
CA LEU A 24 9.57 -22.96 2.49
C LEU A 24 9.48 -23.83 1.23
N ARG A 25 8.97 -25.04 1.45
CA ARG A 25 8.76 -26.12 0.48
C ARG A 25 7.60 -25.79 -0.47
N THR A 26 7.77 -26.22 -1.71
CA THR A 26 6.73 -26.49 -2.71
C THR A 26 5.82 -27.65 -2.26
N VAL A 27 4.49 -27.56 -2.46
CA VAL A 27 3.64 -28.62 -3.09
C VAL A 27 2.31 -28.01 -3.58
N ASP A 28 2.00 -28.28 -4.85
CA ASP A 28 0.74 -28.38 -5.62
C ASP A 28 -0.59 -27.77 -5.13
N GLY A 29 -1.26 -27.05 -6.05
CA GLY A 29 -2.70 -26.70 -5.94
C GLY A 29 -2.95 -25.31 -5.38
N CYS A 30 -2.58 -24.28 -6.14
CA CYS A 30 -2.53 -22.89 -5.70
C CYS A 30 -3.92 -22.27 -5.44
N VAL A 31 -4.33 -22.24 -4.16
CA VAL A 31 -5.12 -21.14 -3.58
C VAL A 31 -4.34 -20.61 -2.39
N VAL A 32 -3.45 -19.66 -2.65
CA VAL A 32 -2.84 -18.87 -1.59
C VAL A 32 -3.88 -17.84 -1.17
N ARG A 33 -4.54 -18.08 -0.02
CA ARG A 33 -5.30 -17.04 0.68
C ARG A 33 -4.34 -15.88 0.97
N PRO A 34 -4.75 -14.61 0.81
CA PRO A 34 -3.90 -13.50 1.23
C PRO A 34 -3.75 -13.55 2.75
N GLU A 35 -2.59 -14.01 3.21
CA GLU A 35 -2.09 -13.70 4.54
C GLU A 35 -1.72 -12.22 4.55
N TYR A 36 -2.45 -11.43 5.34
CA TYR A 36 -2.05 -10.07 5.66
C TYR A 36 -0.84 -10.17 6.61
N PRO A 37 0.35 -9.63 6.27
CA PRO A 37 1.56 -9.85 7.05
C PRO A 37 1.67 -8.96 8.30
N TYR A 38 0.55 -8.43 8.81
CA TYR A 38 0.52 -7.61 10.01
C TYR A 38 -0.43 -8.20 11.06
N SER A 39 -0.11 -9.39 11.55
CA SER A 39 -0.55 -9.84 12.88
C SER A 39 0.67 -9.80 13.81
N ASN A 40 1.03 -8.61 14.28
CA ASN A 40 1.94 -8.51 15.42
C ASN A 40 1.17 -8.91 16.70
N GLU A 41 1.83 -9.58 17.63
CA GLU A 41 1.30 -9.96 18.95
C GLU A 41 0.92 -8.75 19.85
N LYS A 42 0.89 -7.53 19.32
CA LYS A 42 0.57 -6.31 20.07
C LYS A 42 -0.63 -5.53 19.51
N CYS A 43 -0.95 -5.63 18.21
CA CYS A 43 -2.28 -5.27 17.74
C CYS A 43 -3.33 -6.19 18.39
N THR A 44 -2.96 -7.41 18.75
CA THR A 44 -3.79 -8.29 19.60
C THR A 44 -4.01 -7.66 20.97
N ASN A 45 -3.02 -7.10 21.66
CA ASN A 45 -3.20 -6.53 23.00
C ASN A 45 -4.08 -5.26 23.02
N HIS A 46 -3.96 -4.37 22.03
CA HIS A 46 -4.85 -3.20 21.92
C HIS A 46 -6.28 -3.61 21.51
N PHE A 47 -6.39 -4.60 20.61
CA PHE A 47 -7.68 -5.18 20.23
C PHE A 47 -8.32 -5.91 21.42
N GLU A 48 -7.55 -6.64 22.22
CA GLU A 48 -7.95 -7.31 23.47
C GLU A 48 -8.44 -6.30 24.50
N PHE A 49 -7.74 -5.18 24.70
CA PHE A 49 -8.20 -4.12 25.61
C PHE A 49 -9.52 -3.49 25.16
N SER A 50 -9.66 -3.20 23.86
CA SER A 50 -10.92 -2.68 23.27
C SER A 50 -12.06 -3.69 23.38
N GLU A 51 -11.79 -4.97 23.13
CA GLU A 51 -12.78 -6.04 23.19
C GLU A 51 -13.19 -6.32 24.64
N ASP A 52 -12.26 -6.28 25.59
CA ASP A 52 -12.51 -6.38 27.02
C ASP A 52 -13.36 -5.21 27.53
N LEU A 53 -13.10 -3.98 27.08
CA LEU A 53 -13.94 -2.83 27.40
C LEU A 53 -15.36 -3.00 26.86
N CYS A 54 -15.52 -3.45 25.61
CA CYS A 54 -16.84 -3.72 25.03
C CYS A 54 -17.59 -4.80 25.81
N ARG A 55 -16.93 -5.93 26.13
CA ARG A 55 -17.52 -7.02 26.93
C ARG A 55 -17.94 -6.55 28.33
N LEU A 56 -17.10 -5.76 29.00
CA LEU A 56 -17.43 -5.22 30.32
C LEU A 56 -18.58 -4.23 30.26
N LEU A 57 -18.63 -3.40 29.22
CA LEU A 57 -19.71 -2.44 29.01
C LEU A 57 -21.05 -3.15 28.77
N GLU A 58 -21.07 -4.16 27.89
CA GLU A 58 -22.25 -5.00 27.65
C GLU A 58 -22.73 -5.71 28.92
N ALA A 59 -21.82 -6.35 29.66
CA ALA A 59 -22.15 -7.01 30.92
C ALA A 59 -22.70 -6.03 31.98
N SER A 60 -22.23 -4.78 31.97
CA SER A 60 -22.72 -3.73 32.88
C SER A 60 -24.12 -3.23 32.51
N ILE A 61 -24.45 -3.19 31.22
CA ILE A 61 -25.77 -2.78 30.71
C ILE A 61 -26.80 -3.87 31.01
N GLU A 62 -26.44 -5.15 30.82
CA GLU A 62 -27.35 -6.27 31.08
C GLU A 62 -27.64 -6.46 32.58
N LYS A 63 -26.64 -6.28 33.44
CA LYS A 63 -26.77 -6.54 34.89
C LYS A 63 -27.14 -5.31 35.71
N ALA A 64 -27.08 -4.11 35.13
CA ALA A 64 -27.30 -2.83 35.81
C ALA A 64 -26.50 -2.66 37.12
N ASP A 65 -25.32 -3.27 37.20
CA ASP A 65 -24.52 -3.40 38.41
C ASP A 65 -23.54 -2.21 38.58
N ARG A 66 -23.68 -1.45 39.67
CA ARG A 66 -22.81 -0.29 39.99
C ARG A 66 -21.33 -0.64 40.17
N LYS A 67 -21.01 -1.89 40.50
CA LYS A 67 -19.61 -2.33 40.71
C LYS A 67 -18.84 -2.45 39.40
N LEU A 68 -19.48 -2.90 38.32
CA LEU A 68 -18.86 -2.99 36.98
C LEU A 68 -18.52 -1.60 36.42
N TRP A 69 -19.33 -0.58 36.74
CA TRP A 69 -19.03 0.81 36.39
C TRP A 69 -17.79 1.37 37.09
N ALA A 70 -17.45 0.89 38.28
CA ALA A 70 -16.23 1.30 38.98
C ALA A 70 -14.99 0.65 38.34
N GLU A 71 -15.10 -0.62 37.92
CA GLU A 71 -14.05 -1.34 37.20
C GLU A 71 -13.79 -0.75 35.80
N LEU A 72 -14.86 -0.39 35.07
CA LEU A 72 -14.75 0.32 33.79
C LEU A 72 -14.04 1.68 33.94
N ARG A 73 -14.39 2.45 34.98
CA ARG A 73 -13.71 3.73 35.26
C ARG A 73 -12.23 3.53 35.57
N LYS A 74 -11.91 2.54 36.39
CA LYS A 74 -10.52 2.21 36.73
C LYS A 74 -9.71 1.80 35.49
N LYS A 75 -10.24 0.95 34.61
CA LYS A 75 -9.58 0.60 33.34
C LYS A 75 -9.43 1.82 32.42
N GLY A 76 -10.37 2.77 32.46
CA GLY A 76 -10.25 4.05 31.75
C GLY A 76 -9.13 4.93 32.29
N GLU A 77 -9.03 5.07 33.61
CA GLU A 77 -7.96 5.82 34.30
C GLU A 77 -6.58 5.20 34.03
N GLU A 78 -6.45 3.87 34.09
CA GLU A 78 -5.22 3.15 33.75
C GLU A 78 -4.76 3.42 32.31
N ARG A 79 -5.71 3.49 31.36
CA ARG A 79 -5.40 3.88 29.98
C ARG A 79 -4.92 5.33 29.91
N ASP A 80 -5.63 6.24 30.57
CA ASP A 80 -5.31 7.68 30.51
C ASP A 80 -3.92 7.97 31.12
N GLU A 81 -3.55 7.28 32.21
CA GLU A 81 -2.19 7.35 32.79
C GLU A 81 -1.10 6.76 31.88
N LEU A 82 -1.42 5.71 31.12
CA LEU A 82 -0.49 5.13 30.13
C LEU A 82 -0.31 6.07 28.94
N VAL A 83 -1.38 6.74 28.50
CA VAL A 83 -1.34 7.75 27.43
C VAL A 83 -0.54 8.96 27.88
N GLU A 84 -0.75 9.48 29.09
CA GLU A 84 -0.01 10.64 29.61
C GLU A 84 1.51 10.35 29.74
N ARG A 85 1.88 9.13 30.17
CA ARG A 85 3.29 8.69 30.18
C ARG A 85 3.88 8.54 28.78
N ALA A 86 3.08 8.08 27.81
CA ALA A 86 3.51 8.01 26.43
C ALA A 86 3.69 9.41 25.81
N GLU A 87 2.81 10.37 26.15
CA GLU A 87 2.91 11.75 25.68
C GLU A 87 4.15 12.46 26.27
N THR A 88 4.39 12.32 27.58
CA THR A 88 5.57 12.90 28.24
C THR A 88 6.89 12.33 27.73
N SER A 89 6.95 11.03 27.43
CA SER A 89 8.13 10.42 26.78
C SER A 89 8.28 10.77 25.30
N ALA A 90 7.17 11.03 24.59
CA ALA A 90 7.20 11.53 23.21
C ALA A 90 7.60 13.02 23.11
N HIS A 91 7.42 13.79 24.19
CA HIS A 91 7.82 15.20 24.25
C HIS A 91 9.34 15.44 24.33
N GLU A 92 10.15 14.41 24.60
CA GLU A 92 11.58 14.47 24.30
C GLU A 92 11.75 14.58 22.79
N LYS A 93 12.17 15.77 22.33
CA LYS A 93 12.42 16.07 20.92
C LYS A 93 13.48 15.13 20.38
N ASP A 94 13.02 14.07 19.76
CA ASP A 94 13.88 13.14 19.08
C ASP A 94 14.24 13.65 17.69
N ASP A 95 15.54 13.75 17.45
CA ASP A 95 16.11 14.14 16.17
C ASP A 95 15.60 13.25 15.03
N PHE A 96 15.38 11.96 15.26
CA PHE A 96 14.85 11.04 14.25
C PHE A 96 13.42 11.43 13.81
N VAL A 97 12.53 11.69 14.76
CA VAL A 97 11.15 12.10 14.46
C VAL A 97 11.14 13.43 13.72
N ALA A 98 11.99 14.39 14.10
CA ALA A 98 12.12 15.66 13.39
C ALA A 98 12.56 15.49 11.92
N VAL A 99 13.54 14.61 11.67
CA VAL A 99 14.01 14.30 10.31
C VAL A 99 12.91 13.62 9.49
N VAL A 100 12.20 12.66 10.07
CA VAL A 100 11.12 11.92 9.37
C VAL A 100 9.92 12.82 9.07
N MET A 101 9.57 13.73 9.98
CA MET A 101 8.54 14.75 9.72
C MET A 101 8.93 15.71 8.60
N ALA A 102 10.21 16.08 8.51
CA ALA A 102 10.72 16.93 7.43
C ALA A 102 10.75 16.21 6.07
N ALA A 103 10.77 14.88 6.04
CA ALA A 103 10.72 14.08 4.82
C ALA A 103 9.30 13.95 4.24
N LEU A 104 8.27 14.33 4.99
CA LEU A 104 6.88 14.23 4.54
C LEU A 104 6.61 15.27 3.43
N PRO A 105 6.06 14.86 2.27
CA PRO A 105 5.75 15.80 1.21
C PRO A 105 4.67 16.81 1.64
N ASP A 106 4.89 18.10 1.37
CA ASP A 106 3.98 19.20 1.72
C ASP A 106 2.55 19.01 1.18
N LEU A 107 2.43 18.32 0.04
CA LEU A 107 1.15 17.96 -0.57
C LEU A 107 0.32 17.01 0.30
N ALA A 108 0.98 16.08 1.01
CA ALA A 108 0.30 15.19 1.94
C ALA A 108 -0.15 15.94 3.20
N ALA A 109 0.65 16.90 3.69
CA ALA A 109 0.33 17.68 4.88
C ALA A 109 -0.85 18.65 4.67
N THR A 110 -0.93 19.29 3.50
CA THR A 110 -1.97 20.30 3.21
C THR A 110 -3.28 19.70 2.71
N ARG A 111 -3.20 18.75 1.76
CA ARG A 111 -4.38 18.19 1.07
C ARG A 111 -4.84 16.85 1.65
N GLY A 112 -3.98 16.17 2.40
CA GLY A 112 -4.19 14.80 2.82
C GLY A 112 -3.93 13.79 1.70
N VAL A 113 -4.00 12.51 2.07
CA VAL A 113 -3.69 11.37 1.20
C VAL A 113 -4.95 10.53 0.99
N TYR A 114 -5.07 9.95 -0.21
CA TYR A 114 -6.17 9.04 -0.52
C TYR A 114 -6.08 7.73 0.29
N SER A 115 -7.21 7.23 0.75
CA SER A 115 -7.29 5.91 1.37
C SER A 115 -7.14 4.80 0.33
N ALA A 116 -6.69 3.62 0.77
CA ALA A 116 -6.56 2.44 -0.08
C ALA A 116 -7.82 2.13 -0.94
N PRO A 117 -9.05 2.07 -0.38
CA PRO A 117 -10.23 1.80 -1.20
C PRO A 117 -10.55 2.92 -2.20
N ALA A 118 -10.34 4.18 -1.82
CA ALA A 118 -10.53 5.32 -2.72
C ALA A 118 -9.54 5.27 -3.90
N LEU A 119 -8.31 4.82 -3.64
CA LEU A 119 -7.30 4.66 -4.69
C LEU A 119 -7.66 3.53 -5.66
N LYS A 120 -8.25 2.43 -5.17
CA LYS A 120 -8.77 1.34 -6.03
C LYS A 120 -9.91 1.82 -6.93
N GLU A 121 -10.88 2.57 -6.40
CA GLU A 121 -11.98 3.12 -7.20
C GLU A 121 -11.48 4.07 -8.29
N ARG A 122 -10.54 4.95 -7.93
CA ARG A 122 -9.92 5.89 -8.85
C ARG A 122 -9.10 5.15 -9.92
N TYR A 123 -8.45 4.06 -9.56
CA TYR A 123 -7.77 3.18 -10.51
C TYR A 123 -8.75 2.59 -11.53
N LEU A 124 -9.91 2.07 -11.12
CA LEU A 124 -10.91 1.53 -12.05
C LEU A 124 -11.40 2.59 -13.04
N THR A 125 -11.59 3.82 -12.57
CA THR A 125 -11.95 4.95 -13.42
C THR A 125 -10.83 5.28 -14.41
N MET A 126 -9.59 5.38 -13.92
CA MET A 126 -8.41 5.62 -14.75
C MET A 126 -8.20 4.51 -15.78
N HIS A 127 -8.29 3.24 -15.37
CA HIS A 127 -8.15 2.05 -16.21
C HIS A 127 -9.11 2.10 -17.40
N ARG A 128 -10.38 2.44 -17.19
CA ARG A 128 -11.36 2.57 -18.28
C ARG A 128 -10.97 3.64 -19.30
N VAL A 129 -10.41 4.77 -18.85
CA VAL A 129 -9.98 5.86 -19.74
C VAL A 129 -8.68 5.49 -20.45
N ALA A 130 -7.71 4.95 -19.71
CA ALA A 130 -6.40 4.53 -20.20
C ALA A 130 -6.52 3.43 -21.27
N SER A 131 -7.39 2.43 -21.05
CA SER A 131 -7.66 1.37 -22.04
C SER A 131 -8.27 1.93 -23.32
N ARG A 132 -9.14 2.95 -23.26
CA ARG A 132 -9.68 3.58 -24.48
C ARG A 132 -8.62 4.29 -25.31
N VAL A 133 -7.56 4.79 -24.67
CA VAL A 133 -6.46 5.51 -25.33
C VAL A 133 -5.20 4.66 -25.51
N GLY A 134 -5.27 3.35 -25.25
CA GLY A 134 -4.09 2.46 -25.17
C GLY A 134 -3.22 2.43 -26.44
N PHE A 135 -3.83 2.58 -27.62
CA PHE A 135 -3.13 2.57 -28.91
C PHE A 135 -2.69 3.94 -29.43
N LEU A 136 -2.96 5.03 -28.70
CA LEU A 136 -2.62 6.37 -29.18
C LEU A 136 -1.13 6.68 -28.94
N PRO A 137 -0.41 7.19 -29.96
CA PRO A 137 0.98 7.60 -29.82
C PRO A 137 1.14 8.83 -28.93
N GLU A 138 2.35 9.05 -28.40
CA GLU A 138 2.69 10.26 -27.63
C GLU A 138 2.71 11.50 -28.54
N GLY A 139 2.11 12.60 -28.08
CA GLY A 139 2.19 13.90 -28.78
C GLY A 139 1.13 14.14 -29.86
N GLY A 140 0.17 13.23 -30.04
CA GLY A 140 -0.94 13.39 -31.00
C GLY A 140 -0.52 13.03 -32.43
N GLY A 141 -1.24 12.07 -33.02
CA GLY A 141 -1.05 11.66 -34.42
C GLY A 141 -1.90 12.47 -35.39
N SER A 142 -1.80 12.15 -36.68
CA SER A 142 -2.76 12.64 -37.67
C SER A 142 -4.19 12.21 -37.28
N LEU A 143 -5.19 13.07 -37.48
CA LEU A 143 -6.59 12.78 -37.10
C LEU A 143 -7.09 11.40 -37.57
N PRO A 144 -6.81 10.94 -38.82
CA PRO A 144 -7.20 9.60 -39.25
C PRO A 144 -6.51 8.49 -38.45
N SER A 145 -5.23 8.65 -38.11
CA SER A 145 -4.48 7.63 -37.34
C SER A 145 -5.02 7.48 -35.92
N MET A 146 -5.40 8.59 -35.28
CA MET A 146 -6.05 8.58 -33.97
C MET A 146 -7.43 7.91 -34.04
N LEU A 147 -8.23 8.21 -35.06
CA LEU A 147 -9.54 7.58 -35.25
C LEU A 147 -9.42 6.06 -35.36
N ILE A 148 -8.47 5.58 -36.17
CA ILE A 148 -8.17 4.15 -36.30
C ILE A 148 -7.71 3.57 -34.96
N GLY A 149 -6.87 4.27 -34.20
CA GLY A 149 -6.44 3.86 -32.86
C GLY A 149 -7.61 3.67 -31.88
N PHE A 150 -8.58 4.59 -31.88
CA PHE A 150 -9.80 4.46 -31.07
C PHE A 150 -10.66 3.27 -31.50
N ILE A 151 -10.84 3.05 -32.81
CA ILE A 151 -11.60 1.89 -33.32
C ILE A 151 -10.91 0.59 -32.90
N LYS A 152 -9.57 0.52 -33.02
CA LYS A 152 -8.78 -0.64 -32.56
C LYS A 152 -8.97 -0.90 -31.07
N ALA A 153 -8.97 0.14 -30.24
CA ALA A 153 -9.15 0.00 -28.79
C ALA A 153 -10.53 -0.55 -28.41
N ILE A 154 -11.58 -0.21 -29.17
CA ILE A 154 -12.94 -0.72 -28.95
C ILE A 154 -13.07 -2.20 -29.34
N LEU A 155 -12.30 -2.66 -30.34
CA LEU A 155 -12.40 -4.03 -30.85
C LEU A 155 -11.62 -5.06 -30.03
N ILE A 156 -10.80 -4.65 -29.05
CA ILE A 156 -10.11 -5.61 -28.18
C ILE A 156 -11.09 -6.23 -27.19
N ILE A 157 -11.11 -7.56 -27.16
CA ILE A 157 -11.74 -8.35 -26.10
C ILE A 157 -10.61 -8.76 -25.13
N THR A 158 -10.64 -8.20 -23.92
CA THR A 158 -9.69 -8.57 -22.86
C THR A 158 -9.96 -10.01 -22.38
N PRO A 159 -8.95 -10.90 -22.35
CA PRO A 159 -9.11 -12.27 -21.83
C PRO A 159 -9.23 -12.29 -20.29
N ALA A 160 -9.89 -13.34 -19.77
CA ALA A 160 -10.21 -13.48 -18.35
C ALA A 160 -9.03 -13.92 -17.46
N ASN A 161 -7.90 -14.35 -18.04
CA ASN A 161 -6.70 -14.74 -17.28
C ASN A 161 -5.58 -13.70 -17.48
N PRO A 162 -5.41 -12.74 -16.56
CA PRO A 162 -4.59 -11.56 -16.79
C PRO A 162 -3.09 -11.78 -16.55
N ILE A 163 -2.67 -12.91 -15.96
CA ILE A 163 -1.26 -13.17 -15.64
C ILE A 163 -0.84 -14.57 -16.05
N PRO A 164 0.26 -14.71 -16.80
CA PRO A 164 0.79 -16.01 -17.20
C PRO A 164 1.49 -16.71 -16.02
N CYS A 165 1.47 -18.04 -16.00
CA CYS A 165 2.02 -18.83 -14.91
C CYS A 165 3.53 -18.61 -14.67
N HIS A 166 4.29 -18.21 -15.68
CA HIS A 166 5.72 -17.95 -15.56
C HIS A 166 6.03 -16.70 -14.71
N GLU A 167 5.18 -15.65 -14.77
CA GLU A 167 5.31 -14.46 -13.92
C GLU A 167 5.03 -14.80 -12.45
N LEU A 168 4.11 -15.74 -12.19
CA LEU A 168 3.84 -16.23 -10.83
C LEU A 168 5.01 -17.02 -10.24
N LEU A 169 5.83 -17.63 -11.10
CA LEU A 169 7.04 -18.36 -10.71
C LEU A 169 8.28 -17.46 -10.64
N ASN A 170 8.11 -16.14 -10.81
CA ASN A 170 9.19 -15.14 -10.86
C ASN A 170 10.24 -15.41 -11.95
N GLU A 171 9.82 -15.94 -13.10
CA GLU A 171 10.69 -16.08 -14.27
C GLU A 171 10.99 -14.69 -14.88
N PRO A 172 12.23 -14.43 -15.37
CA PRO A 172 12.52 -13.17 -16.02
C PRO A 172 11.64 -12.99 -17.27
N PHE A 173 10.92 -11.87 -17.33
CA PHE A 173 10.14 -11.45 -18.48
C PHE A 173 10.75 -10.18 -19.09
N ASP A 174 10.61 -9.99 -20.40
CA ASP A 174 11.03 -8.75 -21.06
C ASP A 174 9.91 -7.68 -20.96
N PRO A 175 10.12 -6.56 -20.24
CA PRO A 175 9.12 -5.50 -20.11
C PRO A 175 8.85 -4.75 -21.43
N ALA A 176 9.73 -4.88 -22.43
CA ALA A 176 9.59 -4.15 -23.68
C ALA A 176 8.49 -4.69 -24.60
N GLU A 177 8.21 -6.00 -24.53
CA GLU A 177 7.22 -6.70 -25.35
C GLU A 177 5.77 -6.42 -24.93
N LEU A 178 5.57 -5.99 -23.68
CA LEU A 178 4.24 -5.78 -23.12
C LEU A 178 3.47 -4.65 -23.81
N ASP A 179 2.24 -4.95 -24.21
CA ASP A 179 1.27 -3.96 -24.68
C ASP A 179 0.64 -3.21 -23.49
N ASN A 180 0.22 -1.97 -23.74
CA ASN A 180 -0.40 -1.09 -22.74
C ASN A 180 -1.61 -1.73 -22.05
N PHE A 181 -2.40 -2.52 -22.79
CA PHE A 181 -3.58 -3.21 -22.25
C PHE A 181 -3.20 -4.31 -21.26
N GLU A 182 -2.15 -5.07 -21.57
CA GLU A 182 -1.70 -6.13 -20.67
C GLU A 182 -1.04 -5.54 -19.42
N ILE A 183 -0.31 -4.43 -19.56
CA ILE A 183 0.26 -3.68 -18.42
C ILE A 183 -0.86 -3.23 -17.47
N LEU A 184 -1.93 -2.64 -18.01
CA LEU A 184 -3.08 -2.19 -17.24
C LEU A 184 -3.82 -3.35 -16.53
N GLN A 185 -3.92 -4.51 -17.17
CA GLN A 185 -4.52 -5.70 -16.55
C GLN A 185 -3.64 -6.29 -15.44
N ARG A 186 -2.32 -6.38 -15.67
CA ARG A 186 -1.35 -6.81 -14.64
C ARG A 186 -1.39 -5.88 -13.43
N ALA A 187 -1.37 -4.58 -13.65
CA ALA A 187 -1.51 -3.60 -12.59
C ALA A 187 -2.84 -3.76 -11.82
N GLN A 188 -3.95 -4.06 -12.50
CA GLN A 188 -5.23 -4.34 -11.82
C GLN A 188 -5.14 -5.56 -10.90
N PHE A 189 -4.47 -6.62 -11.32
CA PHE A 189 -4.30 -7.80 -10.48
C PHE A 189 -3.51 -7.53 -9.20
N TYR A 190 -2.38 -6.82 -9.29
CA TYR A 190 -1.59 -6.45 -8.11
C TYR A 190 -2.32 -5.43 -7.23
N MET A 191 -3.13 -4.56 -7.84
CA MET A 191 -4.02 -3.64 -7.14
C MET A 191 -5.06 -4.37 -6.28
N ASP A 192 -5.67 -5.42 -6.82
CA ASP A 192 -6.65 -6.24 -6.10
C ASP A 192 -6.00 -6.95 -4.91
N LYS A 193 -4.78 -7.45 -5.09
CA LYS A 193 -3.94 -8.04 -4.03
C LYS A 193 -3.45 -7.03 -2.97
N GLY A 194 -3.35 -5.75 -3.33
CA GLY A 194 -2.84 -4.70 -2.46
C GLY A 194 -1.31 -4.51 -2.50
N ASP A 195 -0.63 -5.02 -3.53
CA ASP A 195 0.78 -4.73 -3.77
C ASP A 195 0.93 -3.47 -4.63
N TRP A 196 1.01 -2.33 -3.94
CA TRP A 196 1.10 -1.00 -4.55
C TRP A 196 2.42 -0.74 -5.28
N TYR A 197 3.51 -1.42 -4.91
CA TYR A 197 4.82 -1.22 -5.53
C TYR A 197 4.85 -1.84 -6.93
N MET A 198 4.33 -3.06 -7.06
CA MET A 198 4.20 -3.71 -8.36
C MET A 198 3.29 -2.89 -9.29
N VAL A 199 2.16 -2.40 -8.78
CA VAL A 199 1.28 -1.48 -9.52
C VAL A 199 2.06 -0.27 -10.05
N LEU A 200 2.82 0.42 -9.20
CA LEU A 200 3.58 1.59 -9.60
C LEU A 200 4.61 1.25 -10.68
N SER A 201 5.29 0.11 -10.54
CA SER A 201 6.25 -0.39 -11.51
C SER A 201 5.61 -0.61 -12.88
N TYR A 202 4.53 -1.39 -12.95
CA TYR A 202 3.80 -1.63 -14.21
C TYR A 202 3.27 -0.34 -14.82
N LEU A 203 2.69 0.56 -14.04
CA LEU A 203 2.19 1.83 -14.55
C LEU A 203 3.28 2.75 -15.11
N ASN A 204 4.53 2.63 -14.65
CA ASN A 204 5.66 3.34 -15.22
C ASN A 204 6.09 2.77 -16.59
N LEU A 205 5.76 1.51 -16.89
CA LEU A 205 6.03 0.89 -18.19
C LEU A 205 5.06 1.33 -19.29
N LEU A 206 3.94 2.00 -18.92
CA LEU A 206 2.99 2.52 -19.89
C LEU A 206 3.65 3.52 -20.84
N LYS A 207 3.25 3.45 -22.10
CA LYS A 207 3.72 4.33 -23.18
C LYS A 207 2.53 5.09 -23.76
N GLY A 208 2.76 6.17 -24.50
CA GLY A 208 1.69 6.78 -25.28
C GLY A 208 0.78 7.70 -24.47
N ALA A 209 -0.41 7.92 -25.04
CA ALA A 209 -1.48 8.67 -24.37
C ALA A 209 -1.95 7.99 -23.07
N SER A 210 -1.84 6.66 -22.98
CA SER A 210 -2.16 5.91 -21.75
C SER A 210 -1.33 6.39 -20.56
N ARG A 211 -0.01 6.58 -20.76
CA ARG A 211 0.89 7.09 -19.71
C ARG A 211 0.53 8.49 -19.26
N ALA A 212 0.09 9.35 -20.19
CA ALA A 212 -0.34 10.71 -19.89
C ALA A 212 -1.62 10.70 -19.03
N VAL A 213 -2.61 9.87 -19.36
CA VAL A 213 -3.85 9.71 -18.57
C VAL A 213 -3.53 9.17 -17.17
N SER A 214 -2.64 8.19 -17.06
CA SER A 214 -2.26 7.57 -15.79
C SER A 214 -1.33 8.43 -14.93
N SER A 215 -0.71 9.49 -15.48
CA SER A 215 0.27 10.32 -14.78
C SER A 215 -0.25 10.90 -13.46
N ASN A 216 -1.48 11.43 -13.47
CA ASN A 216 -2.13 11.95 -12.27
C ASN A 216 -2.30 10.87 -11.21
N PHE A 217 -2.72 9.67 -11.60
CA PHE A 217 -2.86 8.55 -10.67
C PHE A 217 -1.50 8.08 -10.11
N ILE A 218 -0.46 8.03 -10.95
CA ILE A 218 0.88 7.61 -10.56
C ILE A 218 1.47 8.55 -9.50
N ASN A 219 1.29 9.87 -9.65
CA ASN A 219 1.75 10.84 -8.65
C ASN A 219 1.05 10.64 -7.30
N GLU A 220 -0.22 10.26 -7.34
CA GLU A 220 -1.06 10.07 -6.15
C GLU A 220 -0.72 8.77 -5.44
N LEU A 221 -0.42 7.73 -6.22
CA LEU A 221 0.11 6.47 -5.71
C LEU A 221 1.50 6.66 -5.06
N ARG A 222 2.37 7.49 -5.65
CA ARG A 222 3.67 7.84 -5.05
C ARG A 222 3.48 8.57 -3.72
N LEU A 223 2.62 9.58 -3.69
CA LEU A 223 2.30 10.32 -2.46
C LEU A 223 1.79 9.38 -1.35
N TYR A 224 0.94 8.42 -1.71
CA TYR A 224 0.45 7.39 -0.80
C TYR A 224 1.59 6.51 -0.26
N LEU A 225 2.48 6.02 -1.13
CA LEU A 225 3.61 5.17 -0.76
C LEU A 225 4.64 5.90 0.11
N GLU A 226 4.97 7.14 -0.21
CA GLU A 226 5.89 7.99 0.58
C GLU A 226 5.33 8.20 1.99
N THR A 227 4.05 8.56 2.08
CA THR A 227 3.38 8.76 3.39
C THR A 227 3.30 7.46 4.18
N LYS A 228 3.01 6.34 3.52
CA LYS A 228 2.96 5.03 4.17
C LYS A 228 4.33 4.63 4.71
N ALA A 229 5.40 4.81 3.94
CA ALA A 229 6.76 4.50 4.39
C ALA A 229 7.16 5.33 5.62
N ILE A 230 6.80 6.61 5.64
CA ILE A 230 7.00 7.50 6.80
C ILE A 230 6.21 7.01 8.01
N ALA A 231 4.92 6.70 7.84
CA ALA A 231 4.09 6.18 8.92
C ALA A 231 4.64 4.86 9.49
N ASP A 232 5.01 3.92 8.62
CA ASP A 232 5.59 2.63 9.02
C ASP A 232 6.92 2.85 9.78
N SER A 233 7.76 3.79 9.33
CA SER A 233 9.00 4.16 10.01
C SER A 233 8.77 4.73 11.42
N LEU A 234 7.79 5.63 11.57
CA LEU A 234 7.42 6.19 12.88
C LEU A 234 6.84 5.13 13.82
N MET A 235 6.02 4.21 13.30
CA MET A 235 5.47 3.10 14.07
C MET A 235 6.57 2.13 14.53
N CYS A 236 7.51 1.77 13.64
CA CYS A 236 8.66 0.95 14.01
C CYS A 236 9.49 1.64 15.10
N HIS A 237 9.68 2.94 14.99
CA HIS A 237 10.42 3.71 15.98
C HIS A 237 9.72 3.79 17.33
N ALA A 238 8.41 4.07 17.35
CA ALA A 238 7.60 4.03 18.56
C ALA A 238 7.61 2.64 19.21
N ALA A 239 7.51 1.58 18.40
CA ALA A 239 7.58 0.19 18.88
C ALA A 239 8.96 -0.17 19.46
N ALA A 240 10.04 0.28 18.81
CA ALA A 240 11.40 0.07 19.30
C ALA A 240 11.64 0.79 20.63
N ARG A 241 11.15 2.03 20.76
CA ARG A 241 11.18 2.76 22.03
C ARG A 241 10.40 2.04 23.12
N PHE A 242 9.21 1.56 22.81
CA PHE A 242 8.40 0.83 23.78
C PHE A 242 9.09 -0.44 24.28
N LEU A 243 9.82 -1.16 23.43
CA LEU A 243 10.57 -2.36 23.82
C LEU A 243 11.83 -2.06 24.64
N ALA A 244 12.30 -0.81 24.64
CA ALA A 244 13.48 -0.40 25.42
C ALA A 244 13.14 -0.07 26.89
N PHE A 245 11.85 0.03 27.23
CA PHE A 245 11.34 0.19 28.60
C PHE A 245 10.88 -1.15 29.18
#